data_AF-A0A9E4D262-F1
#
_entry.id   AF-A0A9E4D262-F1
#
_cell.length_a   1.000
_cell.length_b   1.000
_cell.length_c   1.000
_cell.angle_alpha   90.00
_cell.angle_beta   90.00
_cell.angle_gamma   90.00
#
_symmetry.space_group_name_H-M   'P 1'
#
loop_
_entity.id
_entity.type
_entity.pdbx_description
1 polymer ?
#
loop_
_entity_poly.entity_id
_entity_poly.type
_entity_poly.pdbx_seq_one_letter_code
_entity_poly.pdbx_strand_id
1 'polypeptide(L)' 'IEALQAAHPDVPIYTAAIDSHLNEHGYIVPGLGDAGDRIYGTK' A
#
# COMPACT_ATOMS: atom_id res chain seq x y z
N ILE A 1 -0.20 5.25 5.36
CA ILE A 1 1.03 5.88 5.87
C ILE A 1 0.82 6.34 7.30
N GLU A 2 -0.21 7.15 7.57
CA GLU A 2 -0.52 7.73 8.89
C GLU A 2 -0.54 6.71 10.03
N ALA A 3 -1.16 5.54 9.83
CA ALA A 3 -1.24 4.50 10.86
C ALA A 3 0.15 4.04 11.35
N LEU A 4 1.12 3.87 10.44
CA LEU A 4 2.48 3.47 10.81
C LEU A 4 3.23 4.59 11.51
N GLN A 5 3.09 5.83 11.03
CA GLN A 5 3.72 7.00 11.66
C GLN A 5 3.18 7.27 13.06
N ALA A 6 1.88 7.04 13.30
CA ALA A 6 1.26 7.19 14.62
C ALA A 6 1.75 6.13 15.61
N ALA A 7 1.93 4.89 15.16
CA ALA A 7 2.40 3.79 16.00
C ALA A 7 3.93 3.82 16.24
N HIS A 8 4.70 4.22 15.22
CA HIS A 8 6.17 4.18 15.20
C HIS A 8 6.73 5.43 14.52
N PRO A 9 6.70 6.60 15.20
CA PRO A 9 7.12 7.87 14.61
C PRO A 9 8.63 7.95 14.31
N ASP A 10 9.42 7.06 14.89
CA ASP A 10 10.88 6.97 14.74
C ASP A 10 11.31 6.15 13.51
N VAL A 11 10.40 5.41 12.88
CA VAL A 11 10.72 4.54 11.74
C VAL A 11 10.62 5.31 10.42
N PRO A 12 11.72 5.43 9.64
CA PRO A 12 11.66 6.06 8.34
C PRO A 12 10.94 5.18 7.31
N ILE A 13 10.05 5.78 6.52
CA ILE A 13 9.28 5.10 5.47
C ILE A 13 9.87 5.47 4.11
N TYR A 14 10.29 4.45 3.35
CA TYR A 14 10.74 4.61 1.96
C TYR A 14 9.73 3.91 1.04
N THR A 15 9.27 4.62 0.00
CA THR A 15 8.35 4.10 -1.01
C THR A 15 8.69 4.68 -2.38
N ALA A 16 8.37 3.95 -3.45
CA ALA A 16 8.55 4.43 -4.82
C ALA A 16 7.50 5.48 -5.22
N ALA A 17 6.29 5.39 -4.67
CA ALA A 17 5.19 6.31 -4.93
C ALA A 17 4.26 6.42 -3.71
N ILE A 18 3.53 7.53 -3.62
CA ILE A 18 2.42 7.74 -2.69
C ILE A 18 1.17 7.95 -3.53
N ASP A 19 0.20 7.05 -3.36
CA ASP A 19 -1.07 7.04 -4.07
C ASP A 19 -2.18 7.76 -3.28
N SER A 20 -3.34 7.95 -3.90
CA SER A 20 -4.37 8.87 -3.42
C SER A 20 -5.14 8.40 -2.18
N HIS A 21 -5.63 7.16 -2.17
CA HIS A 21 -6.46 6.62 -1.09
C HIS A 21 -6.57 5.09 -1.17
N LEU A 22 -7.26 4.51 -0.19
CA LEU A 22 -7.73 3.12 -0.25
C LEU A 22 -9.21 3.11 -0.67
N ASN A 23 -9.61 2.16 -1.51
CA ASN A 23 -11.03 1.92 -1.78
C ASN A 23 -11.70 1.10 -0.65
N GLU A 24 -13.00 0.81 -0.80
CA GLU A 24 -13.82 0.08 0.20
C GLU A 24 -13.31 -1.34 0.49
N HIS A 25 -12.54 -1.93 -0.42
CA HIS A 25 -11.93 -3.25 -0.27
C HIS A 25 -10.50 -3.20 0.27
N GLY A 26 -9.99 -2.00 0.58
CA GLY A 26 -8.63 -1.81 1.10
C GLY A 26 -7.53 -1.82 0.04
N TYR A 27 -7.86 -1.77 -1.26
CA TYR A 27 -6.85 -1.62 -2.31
C TYR A 27 -6.41 -0.17 -2.46
N ILE A 28 -5.12 0.01 -2.75
CA ILE A 28 -4.51 1.32 -3.05
C ILE A 28 -5.01 1.81 -4.42
N VAL A 29 -5.38 3.10 -4.50
CA VAL A 29 -5.91 3.75 -5.71
C VAL A 29 -5.00 4.92 -6.13
N PRO A 30 -4.51 5.00 -7.39
CA PRO A 30 -4.75 4.04 -8.48
C PRO A 30 -4.06 2.68 -8.28
N GLY A 31 -2.94 2.65 -7.56
CA GLY A 31 -2.24 1.42 -7.16
C GLY A 31 -1.94 0.45 -8.30
N LEU A 32 -1.79 -0.82 -7.95
CA LEU A 32 -1.46 -1.89 -8.90
C LEU A 32 -2.41 -3.10 -8.85
N GLY A 33 -3.47 -3.05 -8.03
CA GLY A 33 -4.32 -4.20 -7.74
C GLY A 33 -3.65 -5.18 -6.77
N ASP A 34 -3.92 -6.47 -6.92
CA ASP A 34 -3.28 -7.52 -6.11
C ASP A 34 -1.83 -7.77 -6.58
N ALA A 35 -0.87 -7.53 -5.69
CA ALA A 35 0.54 -7.73 -6.01
C ALA A 35 0.91 -9.21 -6.19
N GLY A 36 0.31 -10.10 -5.37
CA GLY A 36 0.60 -11.53 -5.38
C GLY A 36 0.14 -12.19 -6.67
N ASP A 37 -1.11 -11.95 -7.07
CA ASP A 37 -1.66 -12.48 -8.33
C ASP A 37 -0.85 -12.00 -9.53
N ARG A 38 -0.38 -10.75 -9.52
CA ARG A 38 0.43 -10.19 -10.61
C ARG A 38 1.84 -10.77 -10.68
N ILE A 39 2.44 -11.11 -9.55
CA ILE A 39 3.81 -11.64 -9.50
C ILE A 39 3.82 -13.14 -9.78
N TYR A 40 2.87 -13.89 -9.22
CA TYR A 40 2.90 -15.35 -9.21
C TYR A 40 1.85 -16.00 -10.12
N GLY A 41 0.96 -15.21 -10.74
CA GLY A 41 -0.07 -15.72 -11.64
C GLY A 41 -1.11 -16.59 -10.93
N THR A 42 -1.36 -16.35 -9.64
CA THR A 42 -2.31 -17.12 -8.84
C THR A 42 -3.76 -16.76 -9.15
N LYS A 43 -4.65 -17.75 -8.99
CA LYS A 43 -6.10 -17.62 -8.78
C LYS A 43 -6.74 -18.98 -8.48
#